data_AF-A0A2P2MC31-F1
#
_entry.id   AF-A0A2P2MC31-F1
#
_cell.length_a   1.000
_cell.length_b   1.000
_cell.length_c   1.000
_cell.angle_alpha   90.00
_cell.angle_beta   90.00
_cell.angle_gamma   90.00
#
_symmetry.space_group_name_H-M   'P 1'
#
loop_
_entity.id
_entity.type
_entity.pdbx_description
1 polymer ?
#
loop_
_entity_poly.entity_id
_entity_poly.type
_entity_poly.pdbx_seq_one_letter_code
_entity_poly.pdbx_strand_id
1 'polypeptide(L)'
;MSLPPIECLYVTEDPLREWKAGNPSFRVAEPVPPLRFVFELCWTMVRGELPFQKCKGTLDSVEFTERVSDEELGSTFADIVAQMAQDLSMPGDYRGRLIKLAKWLVESKLVPLRIFQERCEEEFLWEAEMIKIKAQDLKGKEVRVNTRLLYQQTKFNLLREESEGYAKLVTLLCEGSANTTENASAVMIGIIKSLIGHFDLDPNRVFDIVLECFELQPDNKVFMELIPIFPRVCNILVGIAFCFCSTLK
;
A
#
# COMPACT_ATOMS: atom_id res chain seq x y z
N MET A 1 -5.24 -35.32 -3.53
CA MET A 1 -5.80 -35.14 -4.89
C MET A 1 -4.72 -34.44 -5.69
N SER A 2 -3.97 -35.16 -6.53
CA SER A 2 -3.03 -34.52 -7.46
C SER A 2 -3.86 -33.73 -8.47
N LEU A 3 -3.54 -32.45 -8.68
CA LEU A 3 -4.11 -31.67 -9.78
C LEU A 3 -3.93 -32.44 -11.10
N PRO A 4 -4.92 -32.41 -12.01
CA PRO A 4 -4.76 -33.05 -13.32
C PRO A 4 -3.51 -32.51 -14.01
N PRO A 5 -2.75 -33.36 -14.71
CA PRO A 5 -1.55 -32.92 -15.41
C PRO A 5 -1.93 -31.82 -16.40
N ILE A 6 -1.22 -30.69 -16.34
CA ILE A 6 -1.41 -29.58 -17.27
C ILE A 6 -1.03 -30.08 -18.66
N GLU A 7 -2.01 -30.09 -19.57
CA GLU A 7 -1.75 -30.34 -20.99
C GLU A 7 -1.08 -29.09 -21.59
N CYS A 8 0.21 -29.20 -21.89
CA CYS A 8 0.96 -28.17 -22.61
C CYS A 8 0.51 -28.18 -24.07
N LEU A 9 -0.01 -27.06 -24.56
CA LEU A 9 -0.50 -26.91 -25.93
C LEU A 9 0.62 -26.49 -26.88
N TYR A 10 1.59 -25.72 -26.39
CA TYR A 10 2.64 -25.11 -27.21
C TYR A 10 4.03 -25.62 -26.83
N VAL A 11 4.27 -25.92 -25.55
CA VAL A 11 5.50 -26.57 -25.07
C VAL A 11 5.32 -28.08 -25.07
N THR A 12 5.13 -28.66 -26.26
CA THR A 12 5.00 -30.11 -26.44
C THR A 12 6.38 -30.79 -26.52
N GLU A 13 6.42 -32.12 -26.54
CA GLU A 13 7.66 -32.91 -26.54
C GLU A 13 8.58 -32.61 -27.72
N ASP A 14 8.02 -32.30 -28.90
CA ASP A 14 8.81 -32.08 -30.12
C ASP A 14 9.60 -30.74 -30.09
N PRO A 15 8.97 -29.56 -29.85
CA PRO A 15 9.70 -28.31 -29.61
C PRO A 15 10.69 -28.42 -28.44
N LEU A 16 10.30 -29.13 -27.38
CA LEU A 16 11.15 -29.31 -26.21
C LEU A 16 12.46 -30.04 -26.54
N ARG A 17 12.42 -31.05 -27.42
CA ARG A 17 13.61 -31.77 -27.90
C ARG A 17 14.53 -30.85 -28.71
N GLU A 18 13.98 -30.03 -29.59
CA GLU A 18 14.74 -29.07 -30.41
C GLU A 18 15.42 -28.00 -29.54
N TRP A 19 14.72 -27.45 -28.54
CA TRP A 19 15.31 -26.47 -27.60
C TRP A 19 16.39 -27.08 -26.70
N LYS A 20 16.22 -28.34 -26.27
CA LYS A 20 17.26 -29.11 -25.57
C LYS A 20 18.49 -29.32 -26.43
N ALA A 21 18.30 -29.70 -27.71
CA ALA A 21 19.37 -29.85 -28.69
C ALA A 21 20.07 -28.52 -29.01
N GLY A 22 19.39 -27.39 -28.75
CA GLY A 22 19.95 -26.06 -28.94
C GLY A 22 19.99 -25.63 -30.40
N ASN A 23 19.05 -26.12 -31.22
CA ASN A 23 18.93 -25.77 -32.62
C ASN A 23 18.53 -24.28 -32.78
N PRO A 24 19.42 -23.39 -33.25
CA PRO A 24 19.15 -21.96 -33.33
C PRO A 24 18.21 -21.59 -34.50
N SER A 25 17.99 -22.53 -35.42
CA SER A 25 17.13 -22.35 -36.61
C SER A 25 15.70 -22.87 -36.41
N PHE A 26 15.42 -23.51 -35.28
CA PHE A 26 14.07 -23.97 -34.96
C PHE A 26 13.15 -22.76 -34.72
N ARG A 27 11.95 -22.80 -35.29
CA ARG A 27 10.88 -21.85 -35.00
C ARG A 27 9.56 -22.59 -34.85
N VAL A 28 8.74 -22.14 -33.92
CA VAL A 28 7.37 -22.66 -33.75
C VAL A 28 6.53 -22.17 -34.92
N ALA A 29 5.80 -23.10 -35.56
CA ALA A 29 5.13 -22.85 -36.83
C ALA A 29 3.88 -21.96 -36.73
N GLU A 30 3.20 -21.97 -35.59
CA GLU A 30 1.96 -21.22 -35.37
C GLU A 30 2.18 -20.10 -34.33
N PRO A 31 1.57 -18.91 -34.53
CA PRO A 31 1.62 -17.85 -33.54
C PRO A 31 0.96 -18.29 -32.23
N VAL A 32 1.61 -18.00 -31.10
CA VAL A 32 1.13 -18.44 -29.78
C VAL A 32 0.71 -17.27 -28.89
N PRO A 33 -0.30 -17.45 -28.02
CA PRO A 33 -0.65 -16.45 -27.01
C PRO A 33 0.48 -16.30 -25.97
N PRO A 34 0.95 -15.07 -25.68
CA PRO A 34 2.13 -14.85 -24.83
C PRO A 34 1.94 -15.38 -23.42
N LEU A 35 0.80 -15.09 -22.78
CA LEU A 35 0.53 -15.52 -21.41
C LEU A 35 0.51 -17.05 -21.26
N ARG A 36 -0.15 -17.75 -22.17
CA ARG A 36 -0.23 -19.23 -22.12
C ARG A 36 1.13 -19.85 -22.39
N PHE A 37 1.87 -19.34 -23.36
CA PHE A 37 3.19 -19.83 -23.71
C PHE A 37 4.19 -19.64 -22.56
N VAL A 38 4.26 -18.44 -21.99
CA VAL A 38 5.16 -18.13 -20.86
C VAL A 38 4.82 -18.99 -19.64
N PHE A 39 3.53 -19.26 -19.41
CA PHE A 39 3.09 -20.15 -18.32
C PHE A 39 3.60 -21.57 -18.52
N GLU A 40 3.39 -22.15 -19.70
CA GLU A 40 3.88 -23.50 -20.03
C GLU A 40 5.41 -23.56 -19.96
N LEU A 41 6.10 -22.52 -20.42
CA LEU A 41 7.56 -22.42 -20.37
C LEU A 41 8.07 -22.42 -18.92
N CYS A 42 7.48 -21.60 -18.04
CA CYS A 42 7.81 -21.57 -16.62
C CYS A 42 7.54 -22.94 -15.97
N TRP A 43 6.40 -23.55 -16.29
CA TRP A 43 6.03 -24.86 -15.75
C TRP A 43 7.03 -25.95 -16.15
N THR A 44 7.41 -26.01 -17.42
CA THR A 44 8.42 -26.97 -17.94
C THR A 44 9.79 -26.77 -17.29
N MET A 45 10.19 -25.53 -17.04
CA MET A 45 11.43 -25.20 -16.31
C MET A 45 11.36 -25.64 -14.84
N VAL A 46 10.22 -25.43 -14.17
CA VAL A 46 9.98 -25.86 -12.78
C VAL A 46 9.93 -27.39 -12.67
N ARG A 47 9.41 -28.10 -13.67
CA ARG A 47 9.49 -29.56 -13.77
C ARG A 47 10.92 -30.07 -13.99
N GLY A 48 11.84 -29.19 -14.38
CA GLY A 48 13.24 -29.52 -14.64
C GLY A 48 13.47 -30.11 -16.03
N GLU A 49 12.51 -29.96 -16.92
CA GLU A 49 12.56 -30.50 -18.27
C GLU A 49 13.34 -29.60 -19.21
N LEU A 50 13.41 -28.29 -18.95
CA LEU A 50 14.20 -27.34 -19.74
C LEU A 50 15.16 -26.55 -18.84
N PRO A 51 16.47 -26.46 -19.17
CA PRO A 51 17.40 -25.61 -18.44
C PRO A 51 17.08 -24.13 -18.60
N PHE A 52 17.20 -23.34 -17.52
CA PHE A 52 16.85 -21.90 -17.53
C PHE A 52 17.61 -21.09 -18.59
N GLN A 53 18.87 -21.45 -18.87
CA GLN A 53 19.72 -20.79 -19.86
C GLN A 53 19.14 -20.83 -21.29
N LYS A 54 18.24 -21.77 -21.58
CA LYS A 54 17.56 -21.90 -22.88
C LYS A 54 16.33 -21.00 -23.02
N CYS A 55 15.85 -20.38 -21.94
CA CYS A 55 14.64 -19.55 -21.93
C CYS A 55 14.64 -18.48 -23.02
N LYS A 56 15.72 -17.69 -23.11
CA LYS A 56 15.81 -16.61 -24.11
C LYS A 56 15.77 -17.14 -25.54
N GLY A 57 16.52 -18.22 -25.83
CA GLY A 57 16.49 -18.85 -27.16
C GLY A 57 15.12 -19.46 -27.50
N THR A 58 14.39 -19.95 -26.49
CA THR A 58 13.01 -20.41 -26.66
C THR A 58 12.07 -19.25 -26.98
N LEU A 59 12.18 -18.11 -26.28
CA LEU A 59 11.40 -16.90 -26.59
C LEU A 59 11.70 -16.37 -27.99
N ASP A 60 12.96 -16.35 -28.41
CA ASP A 60 13.38 -15.88 -29.73
C ASP A 60 12.89 -16.79 -30.88
N SER A 61 12.57 -18.06 -30.59
CA SER A 61 12.09 -19.04 -31.58
C SER A 61 10.58 -18.99 -31.84
N VAL A 62 9.86 -18.09 -31.16
CA VAL A 62 8.41 -18.04 -31.13
C VAL A 62 7.90 -16.71 -31.64
N GLU A 63 6.86 -16.76 -32.48
CA GLU A 63 6.11 -15.57 -32.89
C GLU A 63 4.84 -15.48 -32.03
N PHE A 64 4.62 -14.34 -31.39
CA PHE A 64 3.43 -14.13 -30.55
C PHE A 64 2.26 -13.61 -31.40
N THR A 65 1.03 -13.96 -31.00
CA THR A 65 -0.19 -13.47 -31.65
C THR A 65 -0.34 -11.94 -31.58
N GLU A 66 0.28 -11.32 -30.58
CA GLU A 66 0.29 -9.88 -30.35
C GLU A 66 1.73 -9.38 -30.24
N ARG A 67 1.99 -8.12 -30.61
CA ARG A 67 3.31 -7.50 -30.41
C ARG A 67 3.48 -7.22 -28.92
N VAL A 68 4.33 -8.00 -28.27
CA VAL A 68 4.66 -7.84 -26.85
C VAL A 68 6.05 -7.23 -26.74
N SER A 69 6.17 -6.18 -25.96
CA SER A 69 7.47 -5.60 -25.59
C SER A 69 8.20 -6.49 -24.57
N ASP A 70 9.53 -6.36 -24.48
CA ASP A 70 10.33 -7.08 -23.48
C ASP A 70 9.86 -6.77 -22.04
N GLU A 71 9.38 -5.55 -21.78
CA GLU A 71 8.85 -5.14 -20.47
C GLU A 71 7.53 -5.86 -20.12
N GLU A 72 6.63 -6.00 -21.09
CA GLU A 72 5.36 -6.72 -20.93
C GLU A 72 5.59 -8.23 -20.77
N LEU A 73 6.57 -8.80 -21.49
CA LEU A 73 7.00 -10.19 -21.27
C LEU A 73 7.56 -10.37 -19.86
N GLY A 74 8.45 -9.47 -19.42
CA GLY A 74 9.00 -9.49 -18.06
C GLY A 74 7.92 -9.38 -16.98
N SER A 75 6.92 -8.52 -17.20
CA SER A 75 5.71 -8.45 -16.37
C SER A 75 4.97 -9.78 -16.35
N THR A 76 4.73 -10.38 -17.51
CA THR A 76 3.99 -11.66 -17.62
C THR A 76 4.72 -12.79 -16.89
N PHE A 77 6.04 -12.87 -17.00
CA PHE A 77 6.87 -13.80 -16.22
C PHE A 77 6.69 -13.60 -14.72
N ALA A 78 6.73 -12.35 -14.25
CA ALA A 78 6.58 -12.06 -12.83
C ALA A 78 5.19 -12.46 -12.30
N ASP A 79 4.13 -12.21 -13.05
CA ASP A 79 2.76 -12.61 -12.69
C ASP A 79 2.63 -14.13 -12.56
N ILE A 80 3.15 -14.86 -13.54
CA ILE A 80 3.10 -16.32 -13.55
C ILE A 80 3.89 -16.90 -12.38
N VAL A 81 5.11 -16.42 -12.14
CA VAL A 81 5.95 -16.90 -11.03
C VAL A 81 5.30 -16.57 -9.68
N ALA A 82 4.72 -15.36 -9.53
CA ALA A 82 4.00 -14.98 -8.32
C ALA A 82 2.78 -15.89 -8.09
N GLN A 83 1.99 -16.16 -9.14
CA GLN A 83 0.84 -17.07 -9.07
C GLN A 83 1.25 -18.50 -8.73
N MET A 84 2.35 -18.99 -9.30
CA MET A 84 2.90 -20.32 -8.99
C MET A 84 3.41 -20.41 -7.55
N ALA A 85 3.99 -19.33 -7.02
CA ALA A 85 4.54 -19.30 -5.67
C ALA A 85 3.45 -19.42 -4.58
N GLN A 86 2.21 -19.01 -4.89
CA GLN A 86 1.05 -19.13 -4.01
C GLN A 86 0.52 -20.57 -3.89
N ASP A 87 0.94 -21.49 -4.76
CA ASP A 87 0.50 -22.88 -4.69
C ASP A 87 1.17 -23.62 -3.52
N LEU A 88 0.45 -23.70 -2.39
CA LEU A 88 0.87 -24.45 -1.20
C LEU A 88 0.90 -25.97 -1.41
N SER A 89 0.27 -26.48 -2.47
CA SER A 89 0.29 -27.91 -2.80
C SER A 89 1.50 -28.33 -3.63
N MET A 90 2.32 -27.36 -4.07
CA MET A 90 3.49 -27.61 -4.90
C MET A 90 4.56 -28.43 -4.14
N PRO A 91 5.04 -29.55 -4.70
CA PRO A 91 6.16 -30.31 -4.13
C PRO A 91 7.40 -29.45 -3.89
N GLY A 92 8.13 -29.74 -2.79
CA GLY A 92 9.32 -28.97 -2.40
C GLY A 92 10.41 -28.89 -3.47
N ASP A 93 10.60 -29.94 -4.27
CA ASP A 93 11.54 -29.94 -5.39
C ASP A 93 11.17 -28.92 -6.48
N TYR A 94 9.86 -28.81 -6.77
CA TYR A 94 9.34 -27.85 -7.75
C TYR A 94 9.41 -26.44 -7.18
N ARG A 95 9.04 -26.23 -5.92
CA ARG A 95 9.20 -24.93 -5.24
C ARG A 95 10.66 -24.46 -5.24
N GLY A 96 11.60 -25.37 -4.94
CA GLY A 96 13.03 -25.09 -4.99
C GLY A 96 13.52 -24.67 -6.38
N ARG A 97 12.97 -25.25 -7.46
CA ARG A 97 13.28 -24.84 -8.83
C ARG A 97 12.59 -23.54 -9.24
N LEU A 98 11.39 -23.26 -8.75
CA LEU A 98 10.70 -21.99 -8.95
C LEU A 98 11.50 -20.83 -8.35
N ILE A 99 12.04 -21.01 -7.15
CA ILE A 99 12.94 -20.02 -6.51
C ILE A 99 14.19 -19.78 -7.38
N LYS A 100 14.81 -20.85 -7.90
CA LYS A 100 15.97 -20.73 -8.80
C LYS A 100 15.61 -20.05 -10.12
N LEU A 101 14.44 -20.33 -10.67
CA LEU A 101 13.92 -19.67 -11.88
C LEU A 101 13.75 -18.17 -11.64
N ALA A 102 13.12 -17.78 -10.53
CA ALA A 102 12.92 -16.37 -10.18
C ALA A 102 14.26 -15.63 -10.03
N LYS A 103 15.24 -16.23 -9.35
CA LYS A 103 16.62 -15.70 -9.25
C LYS A 103 17.25 -15.53 -10.65
N TRP A 104 17.17 -16.56 -11.48
CA TRP A 104 17.71 -16.53 -12.85
C TRP A 104 17.04 -15.46 -13.73
N LEU A 105 15.73 -15.24 -13.61
CA LEU A 105 15.00 -14.20 -14.35
C LEU A 105 15.48 -12.79 -14.01
N VAL A 106 15.82 -12.55 -12.74
CA VAL A 106 16.42 -11.28 -12.29
C VAL A 106 17.86 -11.14 -12.80
N GLU A 107 18.67 -12.19 -12.65
CA GLU A 107 20.08 -12.20 -13.09
C GLU A 107 20.22 -12.01 -14.61
N SER A 108 19.33 -12.63 -15.39
CA SER A 108 19.28 -12.51 -16.86
C SER A 108 18.72 -11.17 -17.35
N LYS A 109 18.23 -10.31 -16.45
CA LYS A 109 17.56 -9.03 -16.73
C LYS A 109 16.27 -9.16 -17.55
N LEU A 110 15.67 -10.34 -17.61
CA LEU A 110 14.35 -10.54 -18.21
C LEU A 110 13.25 -9.95 -17.34
N VAL A 111 13.42 -9.99 -16.02
CA VAL A 111 12.47 -9.41 -15.06
C VAL A 111 13.21 -8.49 -14.10
N PRO A 112 12.90 -7.19 -14.06
CA PRO A 112 13.44 -6.29 -13.05
C PRO A 112 13.06 -6.75 -11.63
N LEU A 113 14.03 -6.72 -10.70
CA LEU A 113 13.82 -7.10 -9.29
C LEU A 113 12.59 -6.41 -8.66
N ARG A 114 12.36 -5.15 -9.03
CA ARG A 114 11.24 -4.34 -8.54
C ARG A 114 9.88 -5.00 -8.80
N ILE A 115 9.69 -5.63 -9.97
CA ILE A 115 8.40 -6.24 -10.32
C ILE A 115 8.10 -7.43 -9.41
N PHE A 116 9.11 -8.24 -9.09
CA PHE A 116 8.94 -9.32 -8.11
C PHE A 116 8.60 -8.79 -6.72
N GLN A 117 9.28 -7.72 -6.27
CA GLN A 117 9.02 -7.11 -4.97
C GLN A 117 7.60 -6.53 -4.85
N GLU A 118 7.00 -6.10 -5.97
CA GLU A 118 5.63 -5.58 -6.00
C GLU A 118 4.55 -6.67 -6.03
N ARG A 119 4.89 -7.90 -6.47
CA ARG A 119 3.89 -8.94 -6.80
C ARG A 119 3.98 -10.22 -5.98
N CYS A 120 5.18 -10.59 -5.51
CA CYS A 120 5.37 -11.81 -4.73
C CYS A 120 5.13 -11.59 -3.23
N GLU A 121 4.72 -12.65 -2.55
CA GLU A 121 4.55 -12.67 -1.10
C GLU A 121 5.88 -12.63 -0.34
N GLU A 122 5.81 -12.18 0.91
CA GLU A 122 6.97 -11.95 1.77
C GLU A 122 7.82 -13.20 2.01
N GLU A 123 7.21 -14.38 2.09
CA GLU A 123 7.91 -15.65 2.30
C GLU A 123 8.72 -16.03 1.07
N PHE A 124 8.11 -15.96 -0.12
CA PHE A 124 8.78 -16.28 -1.38
C PHE A 124 9.92 -15.30 -1.67
N LEU A 125 9.71 -14.00 -1.46
CA LEU A 125 10.74 -12.98 -1.63
C LEU A 125 11.95 -13.21 -0.72
N TRP A 126 11.70 -13.66 0.52
CA TRP A 126 12.76 -14.01 1.46
C TRP A 126 13.50 -15.29 1.03
N GLU A 127 12.78 -16.35 0.66
CA GLU A 127 13.34 -17.61 0.14
C GLU A 127 14.19 -17.38 -1.13
N ALA A 128 13.75 -16.48 -2.00
CA ALA A 128 14.46 -16.09 -3.22
C ALA A 128 15.57 -15.05 -3.00
N GLU A 129 15.85 -14.65 -1.75
CA GLU A 129 16.87 -13.64 -1.40
C GLU A 129 16.67 -12.28 -2.12
N MET A 130 15.43 -11.98 -2.51
CA MET A 130 15.05 -10.73 -3.19
C MET A 130 14.81 -9.57 -2.20
N ILE A 131 14.70 -9.90 -0.92
CA ILE A 131 14.60 -8.95 0.20
C ILE A 131 15.58 -9.31 1.31
N LYS A 132 16.08 -8.30 2.03
CA LYS A 132 17.01 -8.46 3.17
C LYS A 132 16.33 -8.50 4.54
N ILE A 133 15.03 -8.21 4.57
CA ILE A 133 14.22 -8.18 5.79
C ILE A 133 13.47 -9.51 5.89
N LYS A 134 13.39 -10.09 7.08
CA LYS A 134 12.64 -11.34 7.28
C LYS A 134 11.18 -11.15 6.90
N ALA A 135 10.56 -12.20 6.34
CA ALA A 135 9.17 -12.19 5.91
C ALA A 135 8.20 -11.64 6.98
N GLN A 136 8.32 -12.12 8.22
CA GLN A 136 7.47 -11.67 9.34
C GLN A 136 7.62 -10.18 9.66
N ASP A 137 8.84 -9.65 9.58
CA ASP A 137 9.11 -8.23 9.84
C ASP A 137 8.54 -7.35 8.72
N LEU A 138 8.61 -7.81 7.47
CA LEU A 138 8.02 -7.13 6.32
C LEU A 138 6.50 -7.07 6.45
N LYS A 139 5.85 -8.20 6.74
CA LYS A 139 4.40 -8.29 7.00
C LYS A 139 3.98 -7.37 8.15
N GLY A 140 4.75 -7.34 9.24
CA GLY A 140 4.50 -6.44 10.35
C GLY A 140 4.57 -4.96 9.98
N LYS A 141 5.51 -4.57 9.10
CA LYS A 141 5.61 -3.21 8.57
C LYS A 141 4.43 -2.87 7.66
N GLU A 142 4.06 -3.78 6.78
CA GLU A 142 2.90 -3.61 5.89
C GLU A 142 1.62 -3.35 6.68
N VAL A 143 1.32 -4.18 7.68
CA VAL A 143 0.14 -4.00 8.56
C VAL A 143 0.15 -2.62 9.22
N ARG A 144 1.30 -2.16 9.72
CA ARG A 144 1.42 -0.83 10.34
C ARG A 144 1.17 0.30 9.35
N VAL A 145 1.73 0.20 8.14
CA VAL A 145 1.54 1.20 7.09
C VAL A 145 0.09 1.24 6.65
N ASN A 146 -0.53 0.09 6.36
CA ASN A 146 -1.94 0.02 5.95
C ASN A 146 -2.87 0.52 7.05
N THR A 147 -2.62 0.15 8.30
CA THR A 147 -3.39 0.65 9.45
C THR A 147 -3.27 2.16 9.56
N ARG A 148 -2.06 2.71 9.41
CA ARG A 148 -1.84 4.16 9.42
C ARG A 148 -2.58 4.85 8.27
N LEU A 149 -2.46 4.35 7.04
CA LEU A 149 -3.10 4.94 5.87
C LEU A 149 -4.64 4.91 5.97
N LEU A 150 -5.22 3.82 6.49
CA LEU A 150 -6.66 3.63 6.51
C LEU A 150 -7.34 4.28 7.71
N TYR A 151 -6.69 4.31 8.88
CA TYR A 151 -7.32 4.73 10.14
C TYR A 151 -6.78 6.04 10.71
N GLN A 152 -5.64 6.54 10.24
CA GLN A 152 -5.16 7.85 10.69
C GLN A 152 -6.02 8.93 10.04
N GLN A 153 -6.96 9.49 10.81
CA GLN A 153 -7.61 10.73 10.42
C GLN A 153 -6.59 11.85 10.46
N THR A 154 -6.48 12.61 9.37
CA THR A 154 -5.77 13.88 9.34
C THR A 154 -6.60 14.89 10.13
N LYS A 155 -6.36 15.00 11.43
CA LYS A 155 -6.84 16.11 12.25
C LYS A 155 -5.63 16.88 12.75
N PHE A 156 -5.56 18.15 12.40
CA PHE A 156 -4.46 18.99 12.84
C PHE A 156 -4.73 19.38 14.29
N ASN A 157 -3.85 18.95 15.19
CA ASN A 157 -3.98 19.20 16.62
C ASN A 157 -2.99 20.28 17.09
N LEU A 158 -1.93 20.54 16.33
CA LEU A 158 -0.94 21.55 16.65
C LEU A 158 -1.15 22.82 15.83
N LEU A 159 -0.97 23.97 16.47
CA LEU A 159 -1.11 25.29 15.83
C LEU A 159 -0.21 25.48 14.58
N ARG A 160 0.94 24.79 14.56
CA ARG A 160 1.90 24.84 13.44
C ARG A 160 1.52 23.96 12.26
N GLU A 161 0.63 23.00 12.45
CA GLU A 161 0.19 22.08 11.39
C GLU A 161 -0.80 22.78 10.45
N GLU A 162 -1.67 23.62 11.03
CA GLU A 162 -2.64 24.41 10.29
C GLU A 162 -2.76 25.80 10.94
N SER A 163 -1.95 26.76 10.51
CA SER A 163 -1.92 28.07 11.16
C SER A 163 -3.09 28.98 10.75
N GLU A 164 -3.70 28.77 9.58
CA GLU A 164 -4.71 29.68 9.02
C GLU A 164 -6.07 29.48 9.69
N GLY A 165 -6.57 28.26 9.74
CA GLY A 165 -7.80 27.85 10.42
C GLY A 165 -7.73 28.11 11.92
N TYR A 166 -6.62 27.83 12.61
CA TYR A 166 -6.47 28.23 14.02
C TYR A 166 -6.44 29.76 14.21
N ALA A 167 -5.77 30.51 13.32
CA ALA A 167 -5.81 31.98 13.39
C ALA A 167 -7.23 32.51 13.16
N LYS A 168 -7.97 31.99 12.18
CA LYS A 168 -9.38 32.35 11.93
C LYS A 168 -10.29 32.01 13.10
N LEU A 169 -10.06 30.87 13.76
CA LEU A 169 -10.77 30.49 14.98
C LEU A 169 -10.54 31.51 16.10
N VAL A 170 -9.28 31.83 16.39
CA VAL A 170 -8.93 32.79 17.45
C VAL A 170 -9.52 34.17 17.16
N THR A 171 -9.37 34.66 15.92
CA THR A 171 -9.97 35.94 15.50
C THR A 171 -11.48 35.96 15.70
N LEU A 172 -12.19 34.90 15.30
CA LEU A 172 -13.63 34.77 15.50
C LEU A 172 -14.01 34.83 16.99
N LEU A 173 -13.28 34.09 17.84
CA LEU A 173 -13.53 34.06 19.29
C LEU A 173 -13.29 35.43 19.95
N CYS A 174 -12.28 36.17 19.51
CA CYS A 174 -12.00 37.52 19.99
C CYS A 174 -13.05 38.54 19.52
N GLU A 175 -13.49 38.48 18.26
CA GLU A 175 -14.48 39.41 17.67
C GLU A 175 -15.90 39.21 18.23
N GLY A 176 -16.27 37.97 18.56
CA GLY A 176 -17.58 37.63 19.14
C GLY A 176 -17.87 38.28 20.50
N SER A 177 -16.86 38.87 21.16
CA SER A 177 -17.01 39.64 22.39
C SER A 177 -17.75 40.98 22.23
N ALA A 178 -17.88 41.49 20.99
CA ALA A 178 -18.43 42.82 20.73
C ALA A 178 -19.95 42.85 20.47
N ASN A 179 -20.58 41.73 20.08
CA ASN A 179 -21.97 41.69 19.57
C ASN A 179 -22.85 40.68 20.33
N THR A 180 -23.46 41.14 21.43
CA THR A 180 -24.39 40.36 22.28
C THR A 180 -25.82 40.38 21.74
N THR A 181 -26.12 39.52 20.76
CA THR A 181 -27.52 39.19 20.38
C THR A 181 -27.73 37.69 20.39
N GLU A 182 -28.93 37.21 20.75
CA GLU A 182 -29.26 35.78 20.90
C GLU A 182 -29.02 34.93 19.62
N ASN A 183 -29.01 35.56 18.44
CA ASN A 183 -28.73 34.89 17.17
C ASN A 183 -27.22 34.77 16.86
N ALA A 184 -26.37 35.53 17.56
CA ALA A 184 -24.93 35.59 17.27
C ALA A 184 -24.19 34.30 17.68
N SER A 185 -24.61 33.66 18.77
CA SER A 185 -24.00 32.42 19.26
C SER A 185 -24.26 31.25 18.31
N ALA A 186 -25.49 31.08 17.83
CA ALA A 186 -25.84 30.03 16.87
C ALA A 186 -25.05 30.16 15.54
N VAL A 187 -24.84 31.40 15.08
CA VAL A 187 -24.02 31.69 13.90
C VAL A 187 -22.54 31.35 14.16
N MET A 188 -21.99 31.79 15.30
CA MET A 188 -20.61 31.48 15.68
C MET A 188 -20.36 29.97 15.77
N ILE A 189 -21.31 29.22 16.35
CA ILE A 189 -21.27 27.75 16.42
C ILE A 189 -21.22 27.13 15.02
N GLY A 190 -22.03 27.63 14.09
CA GLY A 190 -22.02 27.19 12.70
C GLY A 190 -20.68 27.44 12.04
N ILE A 191 -20.08 28.61 12.25
CA ILE A 191 -18.77 28.97 11.70
C ILE A 191 -17.67 28.08 12.30
N ILE A 192 -17.65 27.84 13.61
CA ILE A 192 -16.65 26.97 14.26
C ILE A 192 -16.74 25.54 13.71
N LYS A 193 -17.95 24.99 13.56
CA LYS A 193 -18.14 23.67 12.93
C LYS A 193 -17.65 23.67 11.48
N SER A 194 -17.87 24.75 10.74
CA SER A 194 -17.36 24.90 9.38
C SER A 194 -15.83 24.98 9.34
N LEU A 195 -15.19 25.68 10.29
CA LEU A 195 -13.73 25.75 10.38
C LEU A 195 -13.12 24.38 10.72
N ILE A 196 -13.71 23.66 11.69
CA ILE A 196 -13.30 22.29 12.04
C ILE A 196 -13.35 21.39 10.81
N GLY A 197 -14.44 21.44 10.03
CA GLY A 197 -14.59 20.58 8.85
C GLY A 197 -13.78 21.02 7.63
N HIS A 198 -13.55 22.32 7.45
CA HIS A 198 -12.84 22.85 6.27
C HIS A 198 -11.32 22.76 6.41
N PHE A 199 -10.81 23.01 7.61
CA PHE A 199 -9.38 22.97 7.92
C PHE A 199 -8.97 21.69 8.64
N ASP A 200 -9.86 20.70 8.78
CA ASP A 200 -9.60 19.46 9.52
C ASP A 200 -9.00 19.69 10.93
N LEU A 201 -9.48 20.72 11.64
CA LEU A 201 -8.98 21.03 12.99
C LEU A 201 -9.38 19.94 13.99
N ASP A 202 -8.50 19.59 14.93
CA ASP A 202 -8.84 18.69 16.04
C ASP A 202 -9.86 19.38 16.95
N PRO A 203 -11.10 18.84 17.08
CA PRO A 203 -12.12 19.41 17.96
C PRO A 203 -11.67 19.55 19.42
N ASN A 204 -10.76 18.68 19.88
CA ASN A 204 -10.23 18.76 21.24
C ASN A 204 -9.39 20.04 21.41
N ARG A 205 -8.52 20.33 20.43
CA ARG A 205 -7.69 21.54 20.45
C ARG A 205 -8.51 22.80 20.23
N VAL A 206 -9.52 22.75 19.36
CA VAL A 206 -10.46 23.87 19.19
C VAL A 206 -11.14 24.19 20.51
N PHE A 207 -11.58 23.16 21.25
CA PHE A 207 -12.18 23.35 22.56
C PHE A 207 -11.21 23.91 23.61
N ASP A 208 -9.95 23.45 23.63
CA ASP A 208 -8.90 24.06 24.47
C ASP A 208 -8.79 25.58 24.24
N ILE A 209 -8.71 25.99 22.97
CA ILE A 209 -8.61 27.41 22.61
C ILE A 209 -9.87 28.18 23.03
N VAL A 210 -11.05 27.59 22.91
CA VAL A 210 -12.31 28.18 23.39
C VAL A 210 -12.25 28.41 24.91
N LEU A 211 -11.71 27.46 25.68
CA LEU A 211 -11.53 27.61 27.13
C LEU A 211 -10.46 28.67 27.48
N GLU A 212 -9.33 28.69 26.77
CA GLU A 212 -8.29 29.71 26.94
C GLU A 212 -8.85 31.13 26.67
N CYS A 213 -9.66 31.29 25.61
CA CYS A 213 -10.34 32.57 25.35
C CYS A 213 -11.38 32.92 26.42
N PHE A 214 -12.11 31.94 26.94
CA PHE A 214 -13.08 32.16 28.02
C PHE A 214 -12.40 32.61 29.32
N GLU A 215 -11.23 32.06 29.67
CA GLU A 215 -10.43 32.50 30.81
C GLU A 215 -10.05 33.98 30.70
N LEU A 216 -9.73 34.45 29.49
CA LEU A 216 -9.39 35.85 29.23
C LEU A 216 -10.62 36.78 29.18
N GLN A 217 -11.82 36.24 28.92
CA GLN A 217 -13.06 37.00 28.73
C GLN A 217 -14.25 36.35 29.47
N PRO A 218 -14.22 36.30 30.82
CA PRO A 218 -15.22 35.56 31.60
C PRO A 218 -16.63 36.15 31.52
N ASP A 219 -16.76 37.43 31.20
CA ASP A 219 -18.06 38.13 31.11
C ASP A 219 -18.84 37.78 29.83
N ASN A 220 -18.20 37.17 28.83
CA ASN A 220 -18.83 36.83 27.57
C ASN A 220 -19.60 35.50 27.66
N LYS A 221 -20.93 35.59 27.75
CA LYS A 221 -21.82 34.43 27.88
C LYS A 221 -21.84 33.50 26.66
N VAL A 222 -21.34 33.94 25.50
CA VAL A 222 -21.30 33.13 24.28
C VAL A 222 -20.45 31.87 24.46
N PHE A 223 -19.38 31.94 25.25
CA PHE A 223 -18.53 30.78 25.56
C PHE A 223 -19.28 29.68 26.33
N MET A 224 -20.24 30.05 27.17
CA MET A 224 -21.08 29.09 27.90
C MET A 224 -22.00 28.30 26.95
N GLU A 225 -22.40 28.90 25.84
CA GLU A 225 -23.20 28.25 24.79
C GLU A 225 -22.35 27.39 23.85
N LEU A 226 -21.03 27.61 23.82
CA LEU A 226 -20.06 26.82 23.05
C LEU A 226 -19.66 25.52 23.74
N ILE A 227 -19.61 25.49 25.08
CA ILE A 227 -19.19 24.32 25.87
C ILE A 227 -20.00 23.04 25.58
N PRO A 228 -21.34 23.07 25.45
CA PRO A 228 -22.14 21.88 25.16
C PRO A 228 -21.82 21.18 23.83
N ILE A 229 -21.09 21.83 22.92
CA ILE A 229 -20.70 21.26 21.61
C ILE A 229 -19.56 20.23 21.77
N PHE A 230 -18.82 20.30 22.88
CA PHE A 230 -17.66 19.45 23.15
C PHE A 230 -17.84 18.58 24.40
N PRO A 231 -18.93 17.79 24.51
CA PRO A 231 -19.38 17.21 25.77
C PRO A 231 -18.45 16.14 26.34
N ARG A 232 -17.59 15.51 25.52
CA ARG A 232 -16.69 14.43 25.96
C ARG A 232 -15.32 14.91 26.44
N VAL A 233 -14.93 16.13 26.06
CA VAL A 233 -13.55 16.63 26.22
C VAL A 233 -13.40 17.56 27.43
N CYS A 234 -14.52 18.13 27.89
CA CYS A 234 -14.60 19.08 29.00
C CYS A 234 -13.99 18.55 30.32
N ASN A 235 -14.17 17.27 30.65
CA ASN A 235 -13.66 16.71 31.91
C ASN A 235 -12.15 16.45 31.89
N ILE A 236 -11.58 16.15 30.72
CA ILE A 236 -10.17 15.76 30.58
C ILE A 236 -9.29 17.00 30.51
N LEU A 237 -9.68 17.99 29.72
CA LEU A 237 -8.88 19.19 29.50
C LEU A 237 -8.87 20.13 30.71
N VAL A 238 -10.00 20.28 31.40
CA VAL A 238 -10.06 21.03 32.66
C VAL A 238 -9.18 20.37 33.74
N GLY A 239 -9.14 19.04 33.78
CA GLY A 239 -8.24 18.29 34.67
C GLY A 239 -6.76 18.54 34.35
N ILE A 240 -6.39 18.55 33.07
CA ILE A 240 -5.02 18.81 32.63
C ILE A 240 -4.60 20.25 32.94
N ALA A 241 -5.44 21.24 32.65
CA ALA A 241 -5.17 22.65 32.97
C ALA A 241 -4.96 22.87 34.48
N PHE A 242 -5.78 22.23 35.32
CA PHE A 242 -5.64 22.31 36.77
C PHE A 242 -4.35 21.65 37.30
N CYS A 243 -3.94 20.53 36.72
CA CYS A 243 -2.65 19.88 37.02
C CYS A 243 -1.45 20.74 36.61
N PHE A 244 -1.51 21.42 35.46
CA PHE A 244 -0.43 22.33 35.03
C PHE A 244 -0.30 23.54 35.97
N CYS A 245 -1.42 24.16 36.38
CA CYS A 245 -1.41 25.26 37.36
C CYS A 245 -0.85 24.86 38.74
N SER A 246 -1.03 23.60 39.15
CA SER A 246 -0.50 23.11 40.44
C SER A 246 1.00 22.78 40.40
N THR A 247 1.60 22.69 39.21
CA THR A 247 3.05 22.44 39.03
C THR A 247 3.85 23.75 38.88
N LEU A 248 3.17 24.89 38.74
CA LEU A 248 3.75 26.23 38.59
C LEU A 248 3.82 27.04 39.90
N LYS A 249 3.71 26.38 41.07
CA LYS A 249 3.94 26.97 42.39
C LYS A 249 5.28 26.54 42.98
#